data_AF-A0A830FRB5-F1
#
_entry.id   AF-A0A830FRB5-F1
#
_cell.length_a   1.000
_cell.length_b   1.000
_cell.length_c   1.000
_cell.angle_alpha   90.00
_cell.angle_beta   90.00
_cell.angle_gamma   90.00
#
_symmetry.space_group_name_H-M   'P 1'
#
loop_
_entity.id
_entity.type
_entity.pdbx_description
1 polymer ?
#
loop_
_entity_poly.entity_id
_entity_poly.type
_entity_poly.pdbx_seq_one_letter_code
_entity_poly.pdbx_strand_id
1 'polypeptide(L)' 'MNAQESRYEKARKLGARALQLAHGAPVLIETEHTQPILIAAEEYDAGVLPFTVNRSD' A
#
# COMPACT_ATOMS: atom_id res chain seq x y z
N MET A 1 20.37 2.40 -4.91
CA MET A 1 20.18 0.98 -5.25
C MET A 1 18.71 0.78 -5.55
N ASN A 2 18.33 0.86 -6.83
CA ASN A 2 16.94 0.66 -7.25
C ASN A 2 16.66 -0.85 -7.22
N ALA A 3 16.27 -1.37 -6.06
CA ALA A 3 15.70 -2.70 -5.98
C ALA A 3 14.37 -2.66 -6.75
N GLN A 4 14.39 -3.17 -7.97
CA GLN A 4 13.22 -3.30 -8.82
C GLN A 4 12.17 -4.09 -8.04
N GLU A 5 11.09 -3.44 -7.61
CA GLU A 5 10.04 -4.12 -6.85
C GLU A 5 9.39 -5.18 -7.75
N SER A 6 9.31 -6.40 -7.25
CA SER A 6 8.64 -7.47 -7.97
C SER A 6 7.15 -7.19 -8.09
N ARG A 7 6.51 -7.59 -9.18
CA ARG A 7 5.04 -7.53 -9.32
C ARG A 7 4.31 -8.20 -8.14
N TYR A 8 4.93 -9.22 -7.53
CA TYR A 8 4.41 -9.90 -6.35
C TYR A 8 4.53 -9.06 -5.08
N GLU A 9 5.65 -8.36 -4.89
CA GLU A 9 5.85 -7.44 -3.77
C GLU A 9 4.85 -6.27 -3.86
N LYS A 10 4.70 -5.66 -5.05
CA LYS A 10 3.71 -4.60 -5.29
C LYS A 10 2.29 -5.08 -4.94
N ALA A 11 1.88 -6.23 -5.48
CA ALA A 11 0.57 -6.80 -5.19
C ALA A 11 0.36 -7.07 -3.69
N ARG A 12 1.40 -7.54 -2.99
CA ARG A 12 1.34 -7.82 -1.55
C ARG A 12 1.19 -6.56 -0.72
N LYS A 13 1.92 -5.48 -1.06
CA LYS A 13 1.79 -4.18 -0.37
C LYS A 13 0.38 -3.61 -0.53
N LEU A 14 -0.14 -3.58 -1.76
CA LEU A 14 -1.48 -3.08 -2.04
C LEU A 14 -2.55 -3.89 -1.29
N GLY A 15 -2.47 -5.22 -1.35
CA GLY A 15 -3.42 -6.09 -0.64
C GLY A 15 -3.37 -5.94 0.88
N ALA A 16 -2.16 -5.87 1.46
CA ALA A 16 -1.99 -5.66 2.90
C ALA A 16 -2.56 -4.31 3.35
N ARG A 17 -2.31 -3.24 2.58
CA ARG A 17 -2.84 -1.92 2.90
C ARG A 17 -4.35 -1.86 2.74
N ALA A 18 -4.91 -2.42 1.68
CA ALA A 18 -6.35 -2.50 1.47
C ALA A 18 -7.06 -3.22 2.63
N LEU A 19 -6.45 -4.29 3.16
CA LEU A 19 -6.97 -4.99 4.33
C LEU A 19 -6.95 -4.12 5.59
N GLN A 20 -5.87 -3.38 5.83
CA GLN A 20 -5.80 -2.44 6.96
C GLN A 20 -6.92 -1.39 6.89
N LEU A 21 -7.11 -0.79 5.71
CA LEU A 21 -8.16 0.21 5.46
C LEU A 21 -9.56 -0.38 5.67
N ALA A 22 -9.81 -1.62 5.19
CA ALA A 22 -11.08 -2.31 5.40
C ALA A 22 -11.38 -2.58 6.89
N HIS A 23 -10.35 -2.65 7.73
CA HIS A 23 -10.47 -2.78 9.19
C HIS A 23 -10.48 -1.44 9.94
N GLY A 24 -10.62 -0.32 9.23
CA GLY A 24 -10.74 1.00 9.84
C GLY A 24 -9.42 1.67 10.19
N ALA A 25 -8.29 1.21 9.62
CA ALA A 25 -7.05 1.97 9.70
C ALA A 25 -7.23 3.35 9.03
N PRO A 26 -6.55 4.40 9.53
CA PRO A 26 -6.67 5.74 8.96
C PRO A 26 -6.06 5.80 7.55
N VAL A 27 -6.73 6.58 6.68
CA VAL A 27 -6.23 6.97 5.35
C VAL A 27 -5.21 8.11 5.52
N LEU A 28 -4.10 8.05 4.78
CA LEU A 28 -2.96 8.96 4.90
C LEU A 28 -2.91 10.06 3.83
N ILE A 29 -3.86 10.04 2.89
CA ILE A 29 -4.01 11.02 1.81
C ILE A 29 -5.47 11.49 1.72
N GLU A 30 -5.69 12.61 1.05
CA GLU A 30 -7.03 12.99 0.60
C GLU A 30 -7.38 12.19 -0.65
N THR A 31 -8.56 11.57 -0.67
CA THR A 31 -9.03 10.73 -1.77
C THR A 31 -10.56 10.79 -1.88
N GLU A 32 -11.07 10.72 -3.10
CA GLU A 32 -12.51 10.60 -3.38
C GLU A 32 -12.96 9.13 -3.39
N HIS A 33 -12.02 8.19 -3.32
CA HIS A 33 -12.32 6.76 -3.37
C HIS A 33 -12.81 6.23 -2.02
N THR A 34 -13.79 5.33 -2.10
CA THR A 34 -14.32 4.60 -0.93
C THR A 34 -13.85 3.14 -0.89
N GLN A 35 -13.37 2.61 -2.02
CA GLN A 35 -12.92 1.22 -2.11
C GLN A 35 -11.49 1.10 -1.54
N PRO A 36 -11.25 0.25 -0.52
CA PRO A 36 -9.96 0.15 0.13
C PRO A 36 -8.78 -0.13 -0.81
N ILE A 37 -9.00 -0.91 -1.88
CA ILE A 37 -7.94 -1.24 -2.84
C ILE A 37 -7.52 -0.04 -3.70
N LEU A 38 -8.45 0.86 -4.02
CA LEU A 38 -8.15 2.07 -4.79
C LEU A 38 -7.39 3.07 -3.92
N ILE A 39 -7.85 3.27 -2.68
CA ILE A 39 -7.16 4.12 -1.69
C ILE A 39 -5.74 3.61 -1.43
N ALA A 40 -5.57 2.29 -1.25
CA ALA A 40 -4.25 1.68 -1.07
C ALA A 40 -3.32 1.88 -2.28
N ALA A 41 -3.88 1.92 -3.50
CA ALA A 41 -3.13 2.20 -4.72
C ALA A 41 -2.65 3.65 -4.76
N GLU A 42 -3.52 4.61 -4.44
CA GLU A 42 -3.13 6.01 -4.37
C GLU A 42 -2.08 6.28 -3.27
N GLU A 43 -2.22 5.68 -2.08
CA GLU A 43 -1.21 5.80 -1.02
C GLU A 43 0.12 5.16 -1.41
N TYR A 44 0.09 4.06 -2.17
CA TYR A 44 1.28 3.43 -2.73
C TYR A 44 1.95 4.34 -3.77
N ASP A 45 1.18 4.91 -4.70
CA ASP A 45 1.70 5.79 -5.76
C ASP A 45 2.23 7.12 -5.17
N ALA A 46 1.65 7.60 -4.06
CA ALA A 46 2.16 8.73 -3.29
C ALA A 46 3.36 8.38 -2.39
N GLY A 47 3.71 7.09 -2.25
CA GLY A 47 4.87 6.64 -1.47
C GLY A 47 4.71 6.76 0.04
N VAL A 48 3.48 6.79 0.56
CA VAL A 48 3.17 7.06 1.98
C VAL A 48 2.75 5.82 2.77
N LEU A 49 2.91 4.61 2.22
CA LEU A 49 2.54 3.38 2.93
C LEU A 49 3.24 3.27 4.30
N PRO A 50 2.50 2.98 5.39
CA PRO A 50 3.04 2.99 6.75
C PRO A 50 3.80 1.70 7.11
N PHE A 51 4.41 1.04 6.12
CA PHE A 51 5.21 -0.17 6.31
C PHE A 51 6.17 -0.36 5.14
N THR A 52 7.21 -1.16 5.37
CA THR A 52 8.20 -1.54 4.36
C THR A 52 8.29 -3.06 4.22
N VAL A 53 8.95 -3.52 3.16
CA VAL A 53 9.25 -4.95 2.96
C VAL A 53 10.56 -5.25 3.66
N ASN A 54 10.53 -6.18 4.62
CA ASN A 54 11.74 -6.76 5.17
C ASN A 54 12.18 -7.91 4.26
N ARG A 55 13.38 -7.79 3.68
CA ARG A 55 14.04 -8.86 2.96
C ARG A 55 15.05 -9.46 3.92
N SER A 56 14.70 -10.61 4.49
CA SER A 56 15.66 -11.42 5.22
C SER A 56 16.67 -11.93 4.20
N ASP A 57 17.84 -11.29 4.13
CA ASP A 57 19.01 -11.85 3.44
C ASP A 57 19.47 -13.14 4.13
#